data_AF-A0AAW8P0C2-F1
#
_entry.id   AF-A0AAW8P0C2-F1
#
_cell.length_a   1.000
_cell.length_b   1.000
_cell.length_c   1.000
_cell.angle_alpha   90.00
_cell.angle_beta   90.00
_cell.angle_gamma   90.00
#
_symmetry.space_group_name_H-M   'P 1'
#
loop_
_entity.id
_entity.type
_entity.pdbx_description
1 polymer ?
#
loop_
_entity_poly.entity_id
_entity_poly.type
_entity_poly.pdbx_seq_one_letter_code
_entity_poly.pdbx_strand_id
1 'polypeptide(L)' 'MIPSQIAQAQNVLDDAEVALCQRVYDHVISVKQIITDAEREDLASRIIQSFQHGVKDEDALTRLVI' A
#
# COMPACT_ATOMS: atom_id res chain seq x y z
N MET A 1 12.46 0.66 -5.76
CA MET A 1 11.57 1.40 -6.67
C MET A 1 10.18 1.36 -6.06
N ILE A 2 9.46 2.47 -6.11
CA ILE A 2 8.07 2.52 -5.62
C ILE A 2 7.22 1.76 -6.65
N PRO A 3 6.32 0.85 -6.23
CA PRO A 3 5.48 0.12 -7.18
C PRO A 3 4.67 1.11 -8.02
N SER A 4 4.57 0.83 -9.33
CA SER A 4 3.87 1.63 -10.35
C SER A 4 2.47 2.05 -9.91
N GLN A 5 1.82 1.18 -9.13
CA GLN A 5 0.51 1.40 -8.52
C GLN A 5 0.50 2.54 -7.49
N ILE A 6 1.46 2.58 -6.55
CA ILE A 6 1.52 3.66 -5.54
C ILE A 6 1.90 4.99 -6.20
N ALA A 7 2.75 4.96 -7.22
CA ALA A 7 3.06 6.14 -8.03
C ALA A 7 1.84 6.67 -8.80
N GLN A 8 0.98 5.78 -9.32
CA GLN A 8 -0.29 6.20 -9.94
C GLN A 8 -1.27 6.76 -8.91
N ALA A 9 -1.32 6.16 -7.71
CA ALA A 9 -2.18 6.62 -6.64
C ALA A 9 -1.78 8.00 -6.11
N GLN A 10 -0.50 8.39 -6.21
CA GLN A 10 -0.01 9.72 -5.86
C GLN A 10 -0.62 10.87 -6.68
N ASN A 11 -1.31 10.58 -7.80
CA ASN A 11 -2.08 11.57 -8.56
C ASN A 11 -3.49 11.80 -7.98
N VAL A 12 -3.95 10.91 -7.10
CA VAL A 12 -5.29 10.91 -6.49
C VAL A 12 -5.23 11.12 -4.97
N LEU A 13 -4.13 10.68 -4.35
CA LEU A 13 -3.85 10.73 -2.92
C LEU A 13 -2.89 11.87 -2.59
N ASP A 14 -3.11 12.52 -1.46
CA ASP A 14 -2.23 13.57 -0.91
C ASP A 14 -0.89 12.97 -0.43
N ASP A 15 0.18 13.77 -0.32
CA ASP A 15 1.49 13.31 0.14
C ASP A 15 1.43 12.57 1.49
N ALA A 16 0.55 13.02 2.38
CA ALA A 16 0.31 12.35 3.67
C ALA A 16 -0.29 10.95 3.52
N GLU A 17 -1.20 10.78 2.56
CA GLU A 17 -1.87 9.51 2.28
C GLU A 17 -0.91 8.55 1.58
N VAL A 18 -0.07 9.06 0.66
CA VAL A 18 0.98 8.25 0.03
C VAL A 18 2.02 7.80 1.05
N ALA A 19 2.44 8.67 1.96
CA ALA A 19 3.37 8.32 3.04
C ALA A 19 2.80 7.23 3.96
N LEU A 20 1.48 7.20 4.17
CA LEU A 20 0.81 6.14 4.90
C LEU A 20 0.78 4.83 4.10
N CYS A 21 0.32 4.86 2.84
CA CYS A 21 0.31 3.69 1.97
C CYS A 21 1.70 3.06 1.83
N GLN A 22 2.74 3.88 1.74
CA GLN A 22 4.12 3.42 1.64
C GLN A 22 4.64 2.79 2.94
N ARG A 23 4.25 3.30 4.12
CA ARG A 23 4.57 2.69 5.41
C ARG A 23 3.90 1.32 5.59
N VAL A 24 2.61 1.23 5.26
CA VAL A 24 1.87 -0.06 5.28
C VAL A 24 2.53 -1.05 4.33
N TYR A 25 2.85 -0.59 3.12
CA TYR A 25 3.51 -1.42 2.12
C TYR A 25 4.84 -1.97 2.63
N ASP A 26 5.73 -1.12 3.14
CA ASP A 26 7.04 -1.54 3.67
C ASP A 26 6.89 -2.51 4.85
N HIS A 27 5.95 -2.23 5.76
CA HIS A 27 5.65 -3.09 6.89
C HIS A 27 5.20 -4.49 6.44
N VAL A 28 4.24 -4.56 5.52
CA VAL A 28 3.69 -5.83 5.04
C VAL A 28 4.73 -6.60 4.23
N ILE A 29 5.55 -5.93 3.42
CA ILE A 29 6.68 -6.54 2.71
C ILE A 29 7.63 -7.19 3.71
N SER A 30 7.95 -6.50 4.81
CA SER A 30 8.83 -7.01 5.85
C SER A 30 8.21 -8.20 6.59
N VAL A 31 6.93 -8.12 6.97
CA VAL A 31 6.22 -9.16 7.73
C VAL A 31 5.94 -10.40 6.87
N LYS A 32 5.42 -10.22 5.66
CA LYS A 32 5.12 -11.32 4.72
C LYS A 32 6.35 -11.81 3.96
N GLN A 33 7.51 -11.16 4.13
CA GLN A 33 8.73 -11.46 3.39
C GLN A 33 8.45 -11.49 1.88
N ILE A 34 7.75 -10.47 1.36
CA ILE A 34 7.38 -10.44 -0.05
C ILE A 34 8.62 -10.13 -0.90
N ILE A 35 9.01 -11.13 -1.71
CA ILE A 35 10.26 -11.12 -2.48
C ILE A 35 10.02 -10.90 -3.97
N THR A 36 8.85 -11.29 -4.47
CA THR A 36 8.51 -11.25 -5.91
C THR A 36 7.79 -9.96 -6.28
N ASP A 37 8.10 -9.43 -7.47
CA ASP A 37 7.48 -8.20 -7.97
C ASP A 37 5.96 -8.35 -8.17
N ALA A 38 5.48 -9.55 -8.52
CA ALA A 38 4.03 -9.81 -8.65
C ALA A 38 3.28 -9.64 -7.32
N GLU A 39 3.81 -10.18 -6.23
CA GLU A 39 3.23 -10.05 -4.89
C GLU A 39 3.32 -8.60 -4.37
N ARG A 40 4.38 -7.88 -4.77
CA ARG A 40 4.54 -6.45 -4.50
C ARG A 40 3.48 -5.63 -5.21
N GLU A 41 3.25 -5.88 -6.49
CA GLU A 41 2.19 -5.20 -7.24
C GLU A 41 0.80 -5.53 -6.68
N ASP A 42 0.53 -6.80 -6.34
CA ASP A 42 -0.74 -7.18 -5.72
C ASP A 42 -0.97 -6.43 -4.40
N LEU A 43 0.03 -6.43 -3.51
CA LEU A 43 -0.03 -5.71 -2.24
C LEU A 43 -0.29 -4.22 -2.44
N ALA A 44 0.44 -3.57 -3.34
CA ALA A 44 0.26 -2.15 -3.64
C ALA A 44 -1.17 -1.86 -4.14
N SER A 45 -1.68 -2.69 -5.05
CA SER A 45 -3.05 -2.61 -5.58
C SER A 45 -4.08 -2.67 -4.46
N ARG A 46 -3.87 -3.58 -3.52
CA ARG A 46 -4.78 -3.88 -2.42
C ARG A 46 -4.81 -2.78 -1.37
N ILE A 47 -3.66 -2.20 -1.07
CA ILE A 47 -3.53 -1.02 -0.21
C ILE A 47 -4.30 0.15 -0.82
N ILE A 48 -4.07 0.46 -2.09
CA ILE A 48 -4.71 1.60 -2.77
C ILE A 48 -6.23 1.41 -2.87
N GLN A 49 -6.71 0.22 -3.25
CA GLN A 49 -8.15 -0.06 -3.28
C GLN A 49 -8.77 0.11 -1.90
N SER A 50 -8.15 -0.43 -0.85
CA SER A 50 -8.63 -0.27 0.53
C SER A 50 -8.72 1.21 0.92
N PHE A 51 -7.73 2.01 0.52
CA PHE A 51 -7.72 3.45 0.74
C PHE A 51 -8.85 4.17 0.01
N GLN A 52 -9.08 3.82 -1.27
CA GLN A 52 -10.17 4.35 -2.08
C GLN A 52 -11.55 3.97 -1.55
N HIS A 53 -11.67 2.82 -0.90
CA HIS A 53 -12.89 2.38 -0.21
C HIS A 53 -13.16 3.16 1.10
N GLY A 54 -12.25 4.05 1.52
CA GLY A 54 -12.41 4.93 2.67
C GLY A 54 -11.66 4.49 3.93
N VAL A 55 -10.85 3.42 3.85
CA VAL A 55 -9.97 3.02 4.96
C VAL A 55 -8.77 3.94 4.96
N LYS A 56 -8.68 4.86 5.93
CA LYS A 56 -7.55 5.79 6.06
C LYS A 56 -6.64 5.50 7.26
N ASP A 57 -6.96 4.46 8.02
CA ASP A 57 -6.20 4.03 9.20
C ASP A 57 -5.10 3.05 8.80
N GLU A 58 -3.84 3.40 9.13
CA GLU A 58 -2.65 2.59 8.86
C GLU A 58 -2.80 1.16 9.41
N ASP A 59 -3.29 1.03 10.65
CA ASP A 59 -3.46 -0.26 11.33
C ASP A 59 -4.58 -1.09 10.69
N ALA A 60 -5.70 -0.47 10.34
CA ALA A 60 -6.82 -1.14 9.69
C ALA A 60 -6.43 -1.64 8.29
N LEU A 61 -5.71 -0.81 7.52
CA LEU A 61 -5.14 -1.18 6.23
C LEU A 61 -4.18 -2.35 6.38
N THR A 62 -3.20 -2.22 7.27
CA THR A 62 -2.21 -3.26 7.54
C THR A 62 -2.91 -4.57 7.86
N ARG A 63 -3.90 -4.56 8.73
CA ARG A 63 -4.68 -5.74 9.13
C ARG A 63 -5.55 -6.33 8.01
N LEU A 64 -5.94 -5.52 7.03
CA LEU A 64 -6.69 -5.95 5.84
C LEU A 64 -5.81 -6.62 4.78
N VAL A 65 -4.55 -6.20 4.69
CA VAL A 65 -3.60 -6.69 3.67
C VAL A 65 -2.59 -7.72 4.19
N ILE A 66 -2.43 -7.86 5.52
CA ILE A 66 -1.70 -8.97 6.16
C ILE A 66 -2.44 -10.31 6.07
#